data_AF-A0A1F6PH13-F1
#
_entry.id   AF-A0A1F6PH13-F1
#
_cell.length_a   1.000
_cell.length_b   1.000
_cell.length_c   1.000
_cell.angle_alpha   90.00
_cell.angle_beta   90.00
_cell.angle_gamma   90.00
#
_symmetry.space_group_name_H-M   'P 1'
#
loop_
_entity.id
_entity.type
_entity.pdbx_description
1 polymer ?
#
loop_
_entity_poly.entity_id
_entity_poly.type
_entity_poly.pdbx_seq_one_letter_code
_entity_poly.pdbx_strand_id
1 'polypeptide(L)'
;MIKMPFIEIPLEIEVLTPVHIGMGEDYVPTDYVIKNDKLFVVDRDKFTAHLMQFDQRWKEFGAVCRGSGANALMEIKKIITREFEDTLSSYVVTHVGALHTTKEYPEIARIIRTAFYNEPILPGSTVKGAFMTAFVNSGISRFYLDNYSNNLKHDIQHDMPNVIGQMISVSDFDVIGSLDCCGIKTAHYSHQKPAKPKQLGNLEYVIKNTKFVGKVRLTRLIGGYSSKYKEITGKDVDKFSNDFFEYLNDFYAYDVKVKETKELYYDGLNFDLPDKSPGTAFFKLGLHSGAYSRTLHPDQEITVKNRSNREKIQTTIWTIDNLPMAWCAIKAIDESSYRDYRKEVSIRRENYEDQLHDSRRLASLSMEKVRARHEEEQRRVDEGKKLDLLKKQEAELEKKKLDDMSDFDRLIYQISHFDSSETNINIVMNEFNKIDAYKENNKTNLAKAIKDYFCMVGKWAGKLSDKQQKKVDKIKSILQE
;
A
#
# COMPACT_ATOMS: atom_id res chain seq x y z
N MET A 1 -19.88 27.99 32.30
CA MET A 1 -19.42 28.00 30.89
C MET A 1 -20.48 28.72 30.06
N ILE A 2 -20.23 29.95 29.64
CA ILE A 2 -21.20 30.71 28.82
C ILE A 2 -21.15 30.12 27.41
N LYS A 3 -22.25 29.50 26.94
CA LYS A 3 -22.36 29.07 25.54
C LYS A 3 -22.39 30.33 24.68
N MET A 4 -21.33 30.55 23.91
CA MET A 4 -21.30 31.66 22.97
C MET A 4 -22.29 31.39 21.84
N PRO A 5 -23.06 32.39 21.40
CA PRO A 5 -23.94 32.23 20.27
C PRO A 5 -23.11 31.94 19.03
N PHE A 6 -23.46 30.86 18.33
CA PHE A 6 -22.87 30.49 17.06
C PHE A 6 -23.98 30.19 16.05
N ILE A 7 -23.65 30.31 14.77
CA ILE A 7 -24.49 29.90 13.66
C ILE A 7 -23.80 28.72 12.99
N GLU A 8 -24.53 27.64 12.79
CA GLU A 8 -24.09 26.51 11.96
C GLU A 8 -24.77 26.58 10.61
N ILE A 9 -23.95 26.45 9.57
CA ILE A 9 -24.38 26.48 8.18
C ILE A 9 -23.99 25.13 7.58
N PRO A 10 -24.95 24.26 7.26
CA PRO A 10 -24.70 23.10 6.43
C PRO A 10 -24.36 23.53 5.01
N LEU A 11 -23.32 22.92 4.44
CA LEU A 11 -22.76 23.32 3.14
C LEU A 11 -22.60 22.11 2.23
N GLU A 12 -22.88 22.32 0.94
CA GLU A 12 -22.48 21.45 -0.17
C GLU A 12 -21.39 22.18 -0.97
N ILE A 13 -20.28 21.50 -1.21
CA ILE A 13 -19.18 21.97 -2.08
C ILE A 13 -19.21 21.13 -3.35
N GLU A 14 -19.25 21.79 -4.50
CA GLU A 14 -19.16 21.16 -5.82
C GLU A 14 -17.83 21.54 -6.49
N VAL A 15 -17.12 20.52 -6.99
CA VAL A 15 -15.87 20.69 -7.74
C VAL A 15 -16.19 21.16 -9.16
N LEU A 16 -15.80 22.38 -9.50
CA LEU A 16 -16.05 22.95 -10.84
C LEU A 16 -14.94 22.59 -11.83
N THR A 17 -13.71 22.45 -11.34
CA THR A 17 -12.54 22.06 -12.12
C THR A 17 -11.63 21.13 -11.31
N PRO A 18 -10.69 20.39 -11.92
CA PRO A 18 -9.83 19.42 -11.23
C PRO A 18 -9.18 19.96 -9.95
N VAL A 19 -9.41 19.31 -8.82
CA VAL A 19 -8.88 19.70 -7.49
C VAL A 19 -7.92 18.62 -6.98
N HIS A 20 -6.71 19.01 -6.58
CA HIS A 20 -5.77 18.14 -5.89
C HIS A 20 -5.53 18.65 -4.46
N ILE A 21 -5.88 17.87 -3.45
CA ILE A 21 -5.51 18.14 -2.05
C ILE A 21 -4.52 17.06 -1.64
N GLY A 22 -3.23 17.38 -1.68
CA GLY A 22 -2.17 16.41 -1.45
C GLY A 22 -2.09 15.99 0.02
N MET A 23 -1.73 14.72 0.22
CA MET A 23 -1.39 14.20 1.56
C MET A 23 0.11 14.20 1.86
N GLY A 24 0.93 14.67 0.92
CA GLY A 24 2.39 14.68 1.05
C GLY A 24 3.06 13.35 0.73
N GLU A 25 2.29 12.40 0.18
CA GLU A 25 2.78 11.10 -0.30
C GLU A 25 2.46 10.94 -1.78
N ASP A 26 3.28 10.16 -2.48
CA ASP A 26 3.09 9.79 -3.87
C ASP A 26 2.82 8.28 -3.95
N TYR A 27 2.01 7.87 -4.92
CA TYR A 27 2.02 6.47 -5.34
C TYR A 27 3.37 6.17 -5.99
N VAL A 28 4.10 5.22 -5.42
CA VAL A 28 5.29 4.66 -6.09
C VAL A 28 4.88 3.49 -6.98
N PRO A 29 5.69 3.10 -7.99
CA PRO A 29 5.32 2.05 -8.95
C PRO A 29 4.81 0.74 -8.33
N THR A 30 5.31 0.36 -7.16
CA THR A 30 4.91 -0.86 -6.44
C THR A 30 3.55 -0.76 -5.73
N ASP A 31 2.97 0.43 -5.62
CA ASP A 31 1.71 0.64 -4.90
C ASP A 31 0.48 0.43 -5.77
N TYR A 32 0.64 0.33 -7.09
CA TYR A 32 -0.49 0.34 -8.00
C TYR A 32 -0.31 -0.59 -9.19
N VAL A 33 -1.40 -0.88 -9.90
CA VAL A 33 -1.41 -1.48 -11.24
C VAL A 33 -2.36 -0.69 -12.11
N ILE A 34 -1.94 -0.30 -13.32
CA ILE A 34 -2.82 0.40 -14.28
C ILE A 34 -3.27 -0.62 -15.32
N LYS A 35 -4.60 -0.79 -15.47
CA LYS A 35 -5.21 -1.58 -16.55
C LYS A 35 -6.61 -1.08 -16.85
N ASN A 36 -7.02 -1.16 -18.12
CA ASN A 36 -8.34 -0.72 -18.59
C ASN A 36 -8.69 0.72 -18.15
N ASP A 37 -7.74 1.65 -18.31
CA ASP A 37 -7.86 3.07 -17.93
C ASP A 37 -8.18 3.33 -16.45
N LYS A 38 -7.90 2.34 -15.58
CA LYS A 38 -8.06 2.43 -14.13
C LYS A 38 -6.73 2.20 -13.43
N LEU A 39 -6.53 2.88 -12.32
CA LEU A 39 -5.43 2.63 -11.40
C LEU A 39 -5.97 1.87 -10.19
N PHE A 40 -5.49 0.65 -10.00
CA PHE A 40 -5.79 -0.17 -8.84
C PHE A 40 -4.69 0.01 -7.80
N VAL A 41 -5.03 0.47 -6.60
CA VAL A 41 -4.06 0.58 -5.51
C VAL A 41 -3.96 -0.77 -4.82
N VAL A 42 -2.77 -1.36 -4.83
CA VAL A 42 -2.51 -2.71 -4.33
C VAL A 42 -2.71 -2.74 -2.82
N ASP A 43 -3.59 -3.63 -2.36
CA ASP A 43 -3.67 -3.99 -0.95
C ASP A 43 -2.53 -4.96 -0.65
N ARG A 44 -1.50 -4.47 0.03
CA ARG A 44 -0.26 -5.22 0.29
C ARG A 44 -0.52 -6.49 1.11
N ASP A 45 -1.50 -6.46 2.02
CA ASP A 45 -1.82 -7.60 2.87
C ASP A 45 -2.55 -8.68 2.05
N LYS A 46 -3.57 -8.28 1.26
CA LYS A 46 -4.24 -9.22 0.35
C LYS A 46 -3.29 -9.80 -0.69
N PHE A 47 -2.42 -8.96 -1.26
CA PHE A 47 -1.43 -9.38 -2.25
C PHE A 47 -0.43 -10.38 -1.66
N THR A 48 0.09 -10.09 -0.46
CA THR A 48 1.01 -11.00 0.24
C THR A 48 0.32 -12.32 0.58
N ALA A 49 -0.90 -12.27 1.12
CA ALA A 49 -1.68 -13.47 1.43
C ALA A 49 -2.00 -14.30 0.18
N HIS A 50 -2.22 -13.67 -0.98
CA HIS A 50 -2.39 -14.35 -2.26
C HIS A 50 -1.11 -15.10 -2.67
N LEU A 51 0.05 -14.43 -2.65
CA LEU A 51 1.33 -15.07 -3.00
C LEU A 51 1.68 -16.24 -2.09
N MET A 52 1.40 -16.14 -0.78
CA MET A 52 1.67 -17.21 0.20
C MET A 52 0.90 -18.51 -0.08
N GLN A 53 -0.15 -18.48 -0.91
CA GLN A 53 -0.85 -19.69 -1.34
C GLN A 53 -0.02 -20.53 -2.33
N PHE A 54 0.99 -19.92 -2.95
CA PHE A 54 1.83 -20.52 -3.98
C PHE A 54 3.31 -20.49 -3.55
N ASP A 55 3.80 -21.59 -2.97
CA ASP A 55 5.14 -21.69 -2.36
C ASP A 55 6.26 -21.17 -3.28
N GLN A 56 6.25 -21.53 -4.57
CA GLN A 56 7.25 -21.06 -5.52
C GLN A 56 7.18 -19.55 -5.78
N ARG A 57 5.98 -18.98 -5.91
CA ARG A 57 5.78 -17.54 -6.17
C ARG A 57 6.18 -16.71 -4.94
N TRP A 58 5.87 -17.21 -3.75
CA TRP A 58 6.28 -16.59 -2.49
C TRP A 58 7.81 -16.57 -2.33
N LYS A 59 8.49 -17.68 -2.65
CA LYS A 59 9.96 -17.77 -2.62
C LYS A 59 10.61 -16.84 -3.63
N GLU A 60 10.08 -16.76 -4.85
CA GLU A 60 10.51 -15.83 -5.90
C GLU A 60 10.40 -14.39 -5.40
N PHE A 61 9.22 -13.98 -4.94
CA PHE A 61 8.97 -12.63 -4.43
C PHE A 61 9.90 -12.29 -3.26
N GLY A 62 10.05 -13.18 -2.28
CA GLY A 62 10.95 -13.00 -1.15
C GLY A 62 12.42 -12.88 -1.56
N ALA A 63 12.85 -13.56 -2.63
CA ALA A 63 14.21 -13.43 -3.15
C ALA A 63 14.44 -12.05 -3.78
N VAL A 64 13.46 -11.53 -4.54
CA VAL A 64 13.54 -10.20 -5.15
C VAL A 64 13.53 -9.09 -4.08
N CYS A 65 12.69 -9.21 -3.05
CA CYS A 65 12.63 -8.24 -1.95
C CYS A 65 13.93 -8.15 -1.12
N ARG A 66 14.77 -9.20 -1.12
CA ARG A 66 16.10 -9.18 -0.50
C ARG A 66 17.17 -8.52 -1.36
N GLY A 67 16.88 -8.30 -2.64
CA GLY A 67 17.77 -7.56 -3.54
C GLY A 67 17.81 -6.07 -3.20
N SER A 68 18.89 -5.39 -3.58
CA SER A 68 19.04 -3.95 -3.43
C SER A 68 19.17 -3.25 -4.79
N GLY A 69 18.73 -1.98 -4.85
CA GLY A 69 18.86 -1.12 -6.03
C GLY A 69 17.64 -1.05 -6.96
N ALA A 70 17.74 -0.22 -8.00
CA ALA A 70 16.64 0.09 -8.92
C ALA A 70 16.09 -1.13 -9.69
N ASN A 71 16.94 -2.12 -9.97
CA ASN A 71 16.54 -3.35 -10.64
C ASN A 71 15.58 -4.19 -9.77
N ALA A 72 15.76 -4.22 -8.45
CA ALA A 72 14.88 -4.94 -7.54
C ALA A 72 13.45 -4.36 -7.55
N LEU A 73 13.31 -3.03 -7.56
CA LEU A 73 12.01 -2.37 -7.65
C LEU A 73 11.26 -2.71 -8.95
N MET A 74 12.00 -2.78 -10.07
CA MET A 74 11.42 -3.13 -11.36
C MET A 74 10.97 -4.60 -11.41
N GLU A 75 11.74 -5.51 -10.83
CA GLU A 75 11.34 -6.93 -10.72
C GLU A 75 10.15 -7.11 -9.75
N ILE A 76 10.12 -6.40 -8.61
CA ILE A 76 8.95 -6.38 -7.71
C ILE A 76 7.72 -5.93 -8.48
N LYS A 77 7.84 -4.85 -9.27
CA LYS A 77 6.74 -4.33 -10.09
C LYS A 77 6.25 -5.34 -11.12
N LYS A 78 7.14 -6.06 -11.80
CA LYS A 78 6.77 -7.11 -12.74
C LYS A 78 5.99 -8.23 -12.06
N ILE A 79 6.44 -8.68 -10.89
CA ILE A 79 5.72 -9.70 -10.10
C ILE A 79 4.35 -9.18 -9.70
N ILE A 80 4.26 -7.97 -9.14
CA ILE A 80 2.98 -7.36 -8.78
C ILE A 80 2.05 -7.34 -10.00
N THR A 81 2.49 -6.82 -11.12
CA THR A 81 1.66 -6.70 -12.33
C THR A 81 1.22 -8.07 -12.87
N ARG A 82 2.11 -9.08 -12.84
CA ARG A 82 1.84 -10.45 -13.32
C ARG A 82 0.82 -11.18 -12.46
N GLU A 83 0.89 -11.01 -11.14
CA GLU A 83 0.10 -11.75 -10.16
C GLU A 83 -1.15 -10.97 -9.71
N PHE A 84 -1.36 -9.74 -10.19
CA PHE A 84 -2.43 -8.87 -9.72
C PHE A 84 -3.81 -9.23 -10.28
N GLU A 85 -4.74 -9.48 -9.37
CA GLU A 85 -6.19 -9.57 -9.61
C GLU A 85 -6.92 -8.37 -9.00
N ASP A 86 -8.07 -7.96 -9.57
CA ASP A 86 -8.82 -6.76 -9.10
C ASP A 86 -9.21 -6.83 -7.63
N THR A 87 -9.47 -8.04 -7.14
CA THR A 87 -9.82 -8.36 -5.75
C THR A 87 -8.68 -8.04 -4.77
N LEU A 88 -7.43 -7.93 -5.26
CA LEU A 88 -6.24 -7.55 -4.50
C LEU A 88 -6.06 -6.03 -4.42
N SER A 89 -7.00 -5.23 -4.94
CA SER A 89 -7.01 -3.80 -4.72
C SER A 89 -7.57 -3.43 -3.35
N SER A 90 -7.06 -2.31 -2.82
CA SER A 90 -7.62 -1.59 -1.67
C SER A 90 -8.73 -0.63 -2.14
N TYR A 91 -8.50 0.06 -3.25
CA TYR A 91 -9.48 0.89 -3.96
C TYR A 91 -9.00 1.13 -5.40
N VAL A 92 -9.87 1.76 -6.19
CA VAL A 92 -9.66 2.01 -7.61
C VAL A 92 -9.85 3.49 -7.92
N VAL A 93 -8.99 4.03 -8.78
CA VAL A 93 -9.15 5.35 -9.40
C VAL A 93 -9.58 5.14 -10.85
N THR A 94 -10.75 5.68 -11.22
CA THR A 94 -11.49 5.25 -12.40
C THR A 94 -11.11 5.93 -13.70
N HIS A 95 -10.43 7.09 -13.64
CA HIS A 95 -10.13 7.90 -14.82
C HIS A 95 -8.64 8.15 -14.96
N VAL A 96 -7.90 7.19 -15.54
CA VAL A 96 -6.48 7.37 -15.87
C VAL A 96 -6.35 7.98 -17.26
N GLY A 97 -5.93 9.24 -17.32
CA GLY A 97 -5.58 9.91 -18.56
C GLY A 97 -4.12 9.70 -18.96
N ALA A 98 -3.69 10.40 -20.02
CA ALA A 98 -2.30 10.37 -20.45
C ALA A 98 -1.36 10.83 -19.32
N LEU A 99 -0.39 9.97 -19.00
CA LEU A 99 0.66 10.24 -18.02
C LEU A 99 1.95 10.62 -18.74
N HIS A 100 2.57 11.71 -18.28
CA HIS A 100 3.88 12.13 -18.73
C HIS A 100 4.91 11.24 -18.06
N THR A 101 5.77 10.64 -18.87
CA THR A 101 6.85 9.85 -18.31
C THR A 101 8.06 9.77 -19.24
N THR A 102 9.25 9.88 -18.65
CA THR A 102 10.53 9.43 -19.22
C THR A 102 10.90 8.02 -18.73
N LYS A 103 10.12 7.46 -17.80
CA LYS A 103 10.29 6.17 -17.14
C LYS A 103 9.14 5.23 -17.53
N GLU A 104 9.31 3.93 -17.42
CA GLU A 104 8.19 3.00 -17.67
C GLU A 104 7.09 3.11 -16.59
N TYR A 105 7.45 3.57 -15.38
CA TYR A 105 6.54 3.68 -14.24
C TYR A 105 6.71 5.02 -13.50
N PRO A 106 5.76 5.97 -13.62
CA PRO A 106 5.87 7.25 -12.95
C PRO A 106 5.41 7.21 -11.48
N GLU A 107 5.96 8.11 -10.67
CA GLU A 107 5.36 8.50 -9.39
C GLU A 107 4.15 9.40 -9.64
N ILE A 108 3.13 9.29 -8.79
CA ILE A 108 1.86 10.01 -8.95
C ILE A 108 1.50 10.65 -7.61
N ALA A 109 1.39 11.97 -7.57
CA ALA A 109 1.01 12.68 -6.36
C ALA A 109 -0.40 12.30 -5.90
N ARG A 110 -0.53 11.84 -4.66
CA ARG A 110 -1.77 11.27 -4.12
C ARG A 110 -2.63 12.32 -3.43
N ILE A 111 -3.96 12.20 -3.56
CA ILE A 111 -4.89 13.04 -2.80
C ILE A 111 -5.11 12.48 -1.39
N ILE A 112 -5.49 13.35 -0.46
CA ILE A 112 -5.94 12.97 0.86
C ILE A 112 -7.24 12.16 0.80
N ARG A 113 -7.26 11.05 1.54
CA ARG A 113 -8.38 10.14 1.67
C ARG A 113 -8.62 9.81 3.14
N THR A 114 -9.83 9.38 3.49
CA THR A 114 -10.13 8.86 4.83
C THR A 114 -9.27 7.62 5.09
N ALA A 115 -8.66 7.53 6.28
CA ALA A 115 -7.73 6.44 6.59
C ALA A 115 -8.35 5.04 6.49
N PHE A 116 -9.63 4.89 6.85
CA PHE A 116 -10.29 3.58 6.92
C PHE A 116 -11.05 3.21 5.63
N TYR A 117 -11.80 4.15 5.06
CA TYR A 117 -12.66 3.89 3.89
C TYR A 117 -11.99 4.19 2.55
N ASN A 118 -10.77 4.76 2.56
CA ASN A 118 -10.07 5.25 1.37
C ASN A 118 -10.91 6.24 0.51
N GLU A 119 -11.88 6.91 1.09
CA GLU A 119 -12.73 7.88 0.38
C GLU A 119 -12.01 9.23 0.23
N PRO A 120 -12.11 9.90 -0.91
CA PRO A 120 -11.65 11.28 -1.04
C PRO A 120 -12.35 12.19 -0.03
N ILE A 121 -11.61 13.11 0.58
CA ILE A 121 -12.12 14.03 1.59
C ILE A 121 -11.62 15.44 1.31
N LEU A 122 -12.43 16.47 1.60
CA LEU A 122 -11.92 17.84 1.70
C LEU A 122 -11.67 18.13 3.19
N PRO A 123 -10.41 18.24 3.64
CA PRO A 123 -10.13 18.56 5.03
C PRO A 123 -10.66 19.93 5.40
N GLY A 124 -11.29 20.04 6.56
CA GLY A 124 -11.83 21.29 7.08
C GLY A 124 -10.74 22.35 7.24
N SER A 125 -9.50 21.95 7.54
CA SER A 125 -8.33 22.83 7.58
C SER A 125 -8.01 23.48 6.23
N THR A 126 -8.14 22.75 5.13
CA THR A 126 -7.89 23.27 3.77
C THR A 126 -8.98 24.26 3.37
N VAL A 127 -10.24 23.91 3.62
CA VAL A 127 -11.40 24.78 3.36
C VAL A 127 -11.34 26.03 4.23
N LYS A 128 -11.01 25.88 5.52
CA LYS A 128 -10.82 26.99 6.46
C LYS A 128 -9.70 27.94 6.01
N GLY A 129 -8.59 27.41 5.50
CA GLY A 129 -7.50 28.24 4.96
C GLY A 129 -7.98 29.13 3.81
N ALA A 130 -8.71 28.55 2.84
CA ALA A 130 -9.26 29.29 1.72
C ALA A 130 -10.26 30.37 2.16
N PHE A 131 -11.09 30.07 3.15
CA PHE A 131 -12.02 31.02 3.76
C PHE A 131 -11.28 32.15 4.46
N MET A 132 -10.32 31.83 5.34
CA MET A 132 -9.52 32.81 6.04
C MET A 132 -8.84 33.80 5.09
N THR A 133 -8.22 33.32 4.01
CA THR A 133 -7.61 34.18 3.00
C THR A 133 -8.63 35.12 2.38
N ALA A 134 -9.82 34.63 2.02
CA ALA A 134 -10.88 35.47 1.48
C ALA A 134 -11.34 36.52 2.49
N PHE A 135 -11.64 36.14 3.73
CA PHE A 135 -12.13 37.06 4.76
C PHE A 135 -11.13 38.16 5.12
N VAL A 136 -9.83 37.82 5.17
CA VAL A 136 -8.80 38.84 5.38
C VAL A 136 -8.74 39.78 4.18
N ASN A 137 -8.69 39.26 2.94
CA ASN A 137 -8.52 40.11 1.75
C ASN A 137 -9.75 40.96 1.43
N SER A 138 -10.96 40.39 1.49
CA SER A 138 -12.23 41.09 1.24
C SER A 138 -12.61 42.06 2.38
N GLY A 139 -11.97 41.90 3.54
CA GLY A 139 -12.06 42.84 4.65
C GLY A 139 -11.15 44.05 4.44
N ILE A 140 -9.91 43.88 4.00
CA ILE A 140 -8.98 45.01 3.92
C ILE A 140 -9.43 46.00 2.84
N SER A 141 -9.83 47.21 3.25
CA SER A 141 -10.15 48.29 2.32
C SER A 141 -8.89 48.71 1.55
N ARG A 142 -9.00 48.84 0.22
CA ARG A 142 -7.93 49.33 -0.67
C ARG A 142 -7.30 50.64 -0.16
N PHE A 143 -8.06 51.47 0.54
CA PHE A 143 -7.60 52.73 1.12
C PHE A 143 -6.53 52.58 2.22
N TYR A 144 -6.57 51.50 3.00
CA TYR A 144 -5.61 51.25 4.09
C TYR A 144 -4.29 50.64 3.59
N LEU A 145 -4.30 50.13 2.36
CA LEU A 145 -3.16 49.47 1.72
C LEU A 145 -2.15 50.48 1.15
N ASP A 146 -2.59 51.68 0.82
CA ASP A 146 -1.73 52.75 0.31
C ASP A 146 -1.00 53.53 1.43
N ASN A 147 -1.44 53.40 2.70
CA ASN A 147 -1.01 54.24 3.82
C ASN A 147 -0.34 53.47 5.00
N TYR A 148 0.29 52.32 4.72
CA TYR A 148 0.82 51.40 5.74
C TYR A 148 1.75 52.04 6.79
N SER A 149 1.38 51.91 8.07
CA SER A 149 2.34 51.88 9.19
C SER A 149 2.83 50.45 9.44
N ASN A 150 4.03 50.27 10.02
CA ASN A 150 4.58 48.93 10.31
C ASN A 150 3.69 48.12 11.28
N ASN A 151 2.97 48.79 12.18
CA ASN A 151 2.10 48.14 13.16
C ASN A 151 0.85 47.54 12.48
N LEU A 152 0.26 48.23 11.51
CA LEU A 152 -0.91 47.74 10.77
C LEU A 152 -0.55 46.51 9.91
N LYS A 153 0.68 46.43 9.38
CA LYS A 153 1.18 45.23 8.68
C LYS A 153 1.20 44.01 9.59
N HIS A 154 1.75 44.19 10.80
CA HIS A 154 1.81 43.13 11.79
C HIS A 154 0.40 42.65 12.16
N ASP A 155 -0.53 43.57 12.40
CA ASP A 155 -1.93 43.26 12.73
C ASP A 155 -2.62 42.45 11.61
N ILE A 156 -2.42 42.82 10.35
CA ILE A 156 -3.03 42.13 9.20
C ILE A 156 -2.40 40.76 8.96
N GLN A 157 -1.09 40.61 9.13
CA GLN A 157 -0.37 39.39 8.79
C GLN A 157 -0.41 38.35 9.92
N HIS A 158 -0.53 38.79 11.18
CA HIS A 158 -0.42 37.91 12.33
C HIS A 158 -1.70 37.88 13.17
N ASP A 159 -2.26 39.03 13.56
CA ASP A 159 -3.40 39.05 14.48
C ASP A 159 -4.72 38.67 13.78
N MET A 160 -4.99 39.26 12.62
CA MET A 160 -6.25 39.08 11.90
C MET A 160 -6.53 37.63 11.47
N PRO A 161 -5.58 36.89 10.87
CA PRO A 161 -5.79 35.48 10.54
C PRO A 161 -6.10 34.64 11.78
N ASN A 162 -5.45 34.92 12.92
CA ASN A 162 -5.70 34.22 14.17
C ASN A 162 -7.12 34.50 14.69
N VAL A 163 -7.55 35.76 14.68
CA VAL A 163 -8.88 36.18 15.12
C VAL A 163 -9.97 35.56 14.24
N ILE A 164 -9.88 35.69 12.92
CA ILE A 164 -10.84 35.09 11.98
C ILE A 164 -10.80 33.56 12.08
N GLY A 165 -9.60 32.99 12.24
CA GLY A 165 -9.42 31.57 12.46
C GLY A 165 -10.14 31.05 13.71
N GLN A 166 -10.30 31.86 14.76
CA GLN A 166 -11.08 31.47 15.95
C GLN A 166 -12.60 31.58 15.73
N MET A 167 -13.04 32.48 14.83
CA MET A 167 -14.46 32.66 14.52
C MET A 167 -15.02 31.51 13.68
N ILE A 168 -14.18 30.89 12.85
CA ILE A 168 -14.61 29.89 11.88
C ILE A 168 -14.12 28.51 12.32
N SER A 169 -15.08 27.61 12.57
CA SER A 169 -14.81 26.17 12.63
C SER A 169 -15.41 25.51 11.40
N VAL A 170 -14.66 24.61 10.79
CA VAL A 170 -15.01 23.95 9.54
C VAL A 170 -14.82 22.47 9.76
N SER A 171 -15.88 21.69 9.55
CA SER A 171 -15.77 20.23 9.56
C SER A 171 -14.99 19.76 8.34
N ASP A 172 -14.51 18.52 8.39
CA ASP A 172 -14.17 17.85 7.14
C ASP A 172 -15.44 17.65 6.29
N PHE A 173 -15.26 17.57 4.97
CA PHE A 173 -16.35 17.35 4.04
C PHE A 173 -16.22 15.96 3.39
N ASP A 174 -17.28 15.17 3.56
CA ASP A 174 -17.37 13.82 3.00
C ASP A 174 -17.94 13.88 1.58
N VAL A 175 -17.44 13.02 0.70
CA VAL A 175 -17.98 12.86 -0.66
C VAL A 175 -19.40 12.29 -0.64
N ILE A 176 -20.26 12.84 -1.48
CA ILE A 176 -21.66 12.43 -1.67
C ILE A 176 -21.79 11.75 -3.04
N GLY A 177 -22.63 10.72 -3.13
CA GLY A 177 -22.87 10.00 -4.37
C GLY A 177 -21.75 9.04 -4.72
N SER A 178 -21.32 9.06 -5.98
CA SER A 178 -20.35 8.10 -6.51
C SER A 178 -18.94 8.33 -5.97
N LEU A 179 -18.25 7.23 -5.63
CA LEU A 179 -16.82 7.21 -5.32
C LEU A 179 -15.92 7.18 -6.56
N ASP A 180 -16.50 7.04 -7.76
CA ASP A 180 -15.80 7.15 -9.04
C ASP A 180 -15.54 8.63 -9.38
N CYS A 181 -14.97 9.36 -8.44
CA CYS A 181 -14.84 10.80 -8.45
C CYS A 181 -13.38 11.27 -8.50
N CYS A 182 -12.45 10.35 -8.76
CA CYS A 182 -11.03 10.65 -8.89
C CYS A 182 -10.49 10.23 -10.25
N GLY A 183 -9.57 11.04 -10.76
CA GLY A 183 -8.79 10.74 -11.95
C GLY A 183 -7.30 10.91 -11.70
N ILE A 184 -6.50 10.41 -12.62
CA ILE A 184 -5.05 10.63 -12.63
C ILE A 184 -4.66 11.17 -14.00
N LYS A 185 -3.90 12.25 -14.01
CA LYS A 185 -3.40 12.85 -15.24
C LYS A 185 -2.18 13.71 -14.98
N THR A 186 -1.42 14.00 -16.02
CA THR A 186 -0.39 15.04 -15.96
C THR A 186 -1.03 16.42 -15.89
N ALA A 187 -0.57 17.24 -14.94
CA ALA A 187 -0.88 18.67 -14.95
C ALA A 187 0.09 19.43 -15.83
N HIS A 188 -0.46 20.41 -16.54
CA HIS A 188 0.25 21.34 -17.39
C HIS A 188 0.20 22.74 -16.79
N TYR A 189 1.20 23.56 -17.04
CA TYR A 189 1.12 24.97 -16.70
C TYR A 189 1.40 25.87 -17.90
N SER A 190 0.71 27.00 -17.95
CA SER A 190 0.91 28.05 -18.94
C SER A 190 1.61 29.27 -18.32
N HIS A 191 2.48 29.94 -19.08
CA HIS A 191 3.13 31.21 -18.69
C HIS A 191 2.48 32.41 -19.41
N GLN A 192 2.68 33.63 -18.88
CA GLN A 192 2.23 34.92 -19.47
C GLN A 192 2.75 35.23 -20.90
N LYS A 193 3.56 34.37 -21.50
CA LYS A 193 4.10 34.53 -22.86
C LYS A 193 3.90 33.22 -23.62
N PRO A 194 3.76 33.23 -24.96
CA PRO A 194 3.43 32.05 -25.76
C PRO A 194 4.61 31.08 -25.77
N ALA A 195 4.75 30.32 -24.69
CA ALA A 195 5.64 29.20 -24.55
C ALA A 195 4.75 27.97 -24.45
N LYS A 196 5.14 26.89 -25.15
CA LYS A 196 4.45 25.60 -25.06
C LYS A 196 4.31 25.23 -23.57
N PRO A 197 3.14 24.78 -23.11
CA PRO A 197 2.96 24.35 -21.72
C PRO A 197 4.02 23.29 -21.38
N LYS A 198 4.75 23.52 -20.30
CA LYS A 198 5.75 22.57 -19.82
C LYS A 198 5.06 21.58 -18.86
N GLN A 199 5.45 20.31 -18.95
CA GLN A 199 4.88 19.18 -18.19
C GLN A 199 5.73 18.96 -16.94
N LEU A 200 5.11 18.77 -15.76
CA LEU A 200 5.88 18.72 -14.49
C LEU A 200 5.48 17.65 -13.48
N GLY A 201 4.29 17.03 -13.57
CA GLY A 201 3.95 15.95 -12.64
C GLY A 201 2.63 15.24 -12.93
N ASN A 202 2.59 13.94 -12.65
CA ASN A 202 1.36 13.15 -12.66
C ASN A 202 0.70 13.29 -11.29
N LEU A 203 -0.59 13.56 -11.29
CA LEU A 203 -1.33 13.77 -10.06
C LEU A 203 -2.68 13.10 -10.12
N GLU A 204 -3.08 12.58 -8.97
CA GLU A 204 -4.46 12.22 -8.70
C GLU A 204 -5.26 13.49 -8.40
N TYR A 205 -6.49 13.59 -8.87
CA TYR A 205 -7.35 14.75 -8.64
C TYR A 205 -8.80 14.33 -8.51
N VAL A 206 -9.58 15.16 -7.82
CA VAL A 206 -11.03 15.06 -7.78
C VAL A 206 -11.60 15.66 -9.06
N ILE A 207 -12.46 14.90 -9.74
CA ILE A 207 -13.05 15.29 -11.03
C ILE A 207 -14.17 16.32 -10.86
N LYS A 208 -14.47 17.02 -11.95
CA LYS A 208 -15.57 17.99 -12.03
C LYS A 208 -16.92 17.35 -11.68
N ASN A 209 -17.82 18.15 -11.10
CA ASN A 209 -19.16 17.80 -10.60
C ASN A 209 -19.18 16.87 -9.38
N THR A 210 -18.02 16.56 -8.79
CA THR A 210 -17.97 15.84 -7.51
C THR A 210 -18.48 16.74 -6.40
N LYS A 211 -19.31 16.19 -5.52
CA LYS A 211 -19.93 16.92 -4.41
C LYS A 211 -19.48 16.42 -3.06
N PHE A 212 -19.35 17.34 -2.12
CA PHE A 212 -18.98 17.07 -0.75
C PHE A 212 -19.92 17.78 0.22
N VAL A 213 -20.22 17.16 1.36
CA VAL A 213 -21.08 17.73 2.40
C VAL A 213 -20.32 17.93 3.71
N GLY A 214 -20.54 19.07 4.34
CA GLY A 214 -19.92 19.43 5.62
C GLY A 214 -20.68 20.56 6.31
N LYS A 215 -20.12 21.05 7.41
CA LYS A 215 -20.67 22.14 8.21
C LYS A 215 -19.61 23.18 8.51
N VAL A 216 -20.04 24.43 8.52
CA VAL A 216 -19.27 25.54 9.05
C VAL A 216 -19.99 26.09 10.26
N ARG A 217 -19.24 26.34 11.33
CA ARG A 217 -19.72 27.05 12.51
C ARG A 217 -19.05 28.42 12.57
N LEU A 218 -19.88 29.45 12.59
CA LEU A 218 -19.48 30.84 12.71
C LEU A 218 -19.80 31.34 14.12
N THR A 219 -18.78 31.81 14.83
CA THR A 219 -18.90 32.34 16.19
C THR A 219 -18.70 33.85 16.16
N ARG A 220 -19.47 34.58 16.96
CA ARG A 220 -19.29 36.03 17.12
C ARG A 220 -17.94 36.33 17.79
N LEU A 221 -17.27 37.42 17.39
CA LEU A 221 -16.10 37.90 18.14
C LEU A 221 -16.50 38.38 19.53
N ILE A 222 -15.61 38.14 20.49
CA ILE A 222 -15.73 38.64 21.86
C ILE A 222 -14.60 39.63 22.12
N GLY A 223 -14.93 40.75 22.75
CA GLY A 223 -13.95 41.77 23.17
C GLY A 223 -13.60 42.81 22.11
N GLY A 224 -12.49 43.53 22.30
CA GLY A 224 -12.08 44.69 21.49
C GLY A 224 -11.71 44.38 20.03
N TYR A 225 -11.64 43.10 19.64
CA TYR A 225 -11.32 42.69 18.27
C TYR A 225 -12.41 43.04 17.25
N SER A 226 -13.67 43.14 17.67
CA SER A 226 -14.75 43.58 16.77
C SER A 226 -14.50 45.02 16.29
N SER A 227 -14.14 45.92 17.21
CA SER A 227 -13.80 47.31 16.89
C SER A 227 -12.55 47.40 16.03
N LYS A 228 -11.48 46.65 16.35
CA LYS A 228 -10.23 46.63 15.55
C LYS A 228 -10.48 46.09 14.14
N TYR A 229 -11.28 45.03 13.99
CA TYR A 229 -11.65 44.51 12.67
C TYR A 229 -12.44 45.56 11.88
N LYS A 230 -13.45 46.19 12.49
CA LYS A 230 -14.25 47.23 11.84
C LYS A 230 -13.42 48.45 11.44
N GLU A 231 -12.43 48.83 12.23
CA GLU A 231 -11.48 49.88 11.90
C GLU A 231 -10.61 49.53 10.68
N ILE A 232 -10.06 48.31 10.65
CA ILE A 232 -9.18 47.86 9.56
C ILE A 232 -9.95 47.62 8.26
N THR A 233 -11.18 47.10 8.38
CA THR A 233 -11.93 46.59 7.22
C THR A 233 -13.08 47.48 6.77
N GLY A 234 -13.54 48.38 7.63
CA GLY A 234 -14.80 49.11 7.45
C GLY A 234 -16.05 48.22 7.55
N LYS A 235 -15.91 46.91 7.75
CA LYS A 235 -17.01 45.94 7.78
C LYS A 235 -17.35 45.53 9.20
N ASP A 236 -18.64 45.32 9.45
CA ASP A 236 -19.13 44.98 10.78
C ASP A 236 -19.06 43.46 10.99
N VAL A 237 -18.28 43.04 11.98
CA VAL A 237 -18.13 41.63 12.36
C VAL A 237 -19.46 41.04 12.82
N ASP A 238 -20.38 41.85 13.35
CA ASP A 238 -21.68 41.36 13.77
C ASP A 238 -22.55 40.92 12.59
N LYS A 239 -22.20 41.34 11.36
CA LYS A 239 -22.82 40.89 10.11
C LYS A 239 -22.04 39.75 9.43
N PHE A 240 -20.92 39.33 10.00
CA PHE A 240 -20.00 38.34 9.41
C PHE A 240 -20.70 37.05 8.97
N SER A 241 -21.68 36.57 9.75
CA SER A 241 -22.46 35.39 9.42
C SER A 241 -23.41 35.56 8.24
N ASN A 242 -23.95 36.77 8.07
CA ASN A 242 -24.90 37.09 7.01
C ASN A 242 -24.17 37.31 5.68
N ASP A 243 -22.98 37.89 5.76
CA ASP A 243 -22.18 38.29 4.61
C ASP A 243 -21.16 37.21 4.20
N PHE A 244 -21.15 36.04 4.87
CA PHE A 244 -20.17 34.96 4.67
C PHE A 244 -19.91 34.63 3.19
N PHE A 245 -20.97 34.46 2.41
CA PHE A 245 -20.88 34.15 0.98
C PHE A 245 -20.46 35.36 0.13
N GLU A 246 -20.81 36.58 0.56
CA GLU A 246 -20.42 37.81 -0.10
C GLU A 246 -18.89 38.00 -0.02
N TYR A 247 -18.30 37.83 1.16
CA TYR A 247 -16.84 37.88 1.34
C TYR A 247 -16.07 36.91 0.44
N LEU A 248 -16.57 35.68 0.28
CA LEU A 248 -15.97 34.69 -0.61
C LEU A 248 -16.06 35.14 -2.08
N ASN A 249 -17.23 35.63 -2.50
CA ASN A 249 -17.44 36.11 -3.86
C ASN A 249 -16.63 37.37 -4.18
N ASP A 250 -16.54 38.31 -3.24
CA ASP A 250 -15.72 39.53 -3.33
C ASP A 250 -14.28 39.16 -3.68
N PHE A 251 -13.68 38.25 -2.91
CA PHE A 251 -12.29 37.88 -3.14
C PHE A 251 -12.10 36.98 -4.37
N TYR A 252 -12.80 35.85 -4.45
CA TYR A 252 -12.49 34.86 -5.48
C TYR A 252 -13.08 35.20 -6.84
N ALA A 253 -14.34 35.64 -6.88
CA ALA A 253 -15.00 35.91 -8.16
C ALA A 253 -14.56 37.24 -8.76
N TYR A 254 -14.28 38.26 -7.95
CA TYR A 254 -13.87 39.58 -8.45
C TYR A 254 -12.37 39.82 -8.42
N ASP A 255 -11.63 39.48 -7.37
CA ASP A 255 -10.19 39.73 -7.38
C ASP A 255 -9.43 38.60 -8.09
N VAL A 256 -9.58 37.36 -7.63
CA VAL A 256 -8.77 36.23 -8.15
C VAL A 256 -9.12 35.93 -9.61
N LYS A 257 -10.39 35.67 -9.95
CA LYS A 257 -10.77 35.30 -11.33
C LYS A 257 -10.44 36.40 -12.33
N VAL A 258 -10.72 37.66 -12.00
CA VAL A 258 -10.46 38.79 -12.91
C VAL A 258 -8.96 38.95 -13.15
N LYS A 259 -8.12 38.83 -12.12
CA LYS A 259 -6.66 38.88 -12.27
C LYS A 259 -6.13 37.71 -13.08
N GLU A 260 -6.59 36.49 -12.81
CA GLU A 260 -6.18 35.32 -13.61
C GLU A 260 -6.60 35.47 -15.08
N THR A 261 -7.79 36.00 -15.36
CA THR A 261 -8.28 36.20 -16.74
C THR A 261 -7.52 37.33 -17.44
N LYS A 262 -7.39 38.51 -16.80
CA LYS A 262 -6.79 39.70 -17.41
C LYS A 262 -5.27 39.68 -17.47
N GLU A 263 -4.60 39.15 -16.45
CA GLU A 263 -3.14 39.24 -16.31
C GLU A 263 -2.40 38.01 -16.81
N LEU A 264 -3.06 36.84 -16.84
CA LEU A 264 -2.45 35.59 -17.30
C LEU A 264 -2.92 35.17 -18.70
N TYR A 265 -3.76 35.99 -19.35
CA TYR A 265 -4.25 35.81 -20.74
C TYR A 265 -4.76 34.38 -21.00
N TYR A 266 -5.43 33.80 -20.02
CA TYR A 266 -5.88 32.42 -20.10
C TYR A 266 -7.36 32.39 -20.49
N ASP A 267 -7.61 32.24 -21.80
CA ASP A 267 -8.96 32.14 -22.38
C ASP A 267 -9.68 30.84 -21.96
N GLY A 268 -8.96 29.86 -21.40
CA GLY A 268 -9.54 28.63 -20.85
C GLY A 268 -10.29 28.81 -19.52
N LEU A 269 -10.36 30.03 -18.98
CA LEU A 269 -11.24 30.39 -17.85
C LEU A 269 -12.71 30.53 -18.25
N ASN A 270 -13.06 30.22 -19.51
CA ASN A 270 -14.44 30.09 -20.02
C ASN A 270 -15.14 28.83 -19.47
N PHE A 271 -15.08 28.59 -18.17
CA PHE A 271 -16.05 27.74 -17.50
C PHE A 271 -17.04 28.64 -16.78
N ASP A 272 -18.32 28.33 -16.95
CA ASP A 272 -19.39 29.10 -16.33
C ASP A 272 -19.28 28.97 -14.81
N LEU A 273 -19.08 30.11 -14.15
CA LEU A 273 -19.39 30.17 -12.73
C LEU A 273 -20.91 30.17 -12.62
N PRO A 274 -21.50 29.32 -11.77
CA PRO A 274 -22.92 29.40 -11.44
C PRO A 274 -23.39 30.83 -11.16
N ASP A 275 -24.67 31.10 -11.39
CA ASP A 275 -25.24 32.40 -11.07
C ASP A 275 -25.09 32.71 -9.57
N LYS A 276 -24.72 33.96 -9.27
CA LYS A 276 -24.65 34.45 -7.90
C LYS A 276 -26.05 34.46 -7.31
N SER A 277 -26.34 33.48 -6.49
CA SER A 277 -27.58 33.41 -5.71
C SER A 277 -27.28 33.54 -4.22
N PRO A 278 -28.22 34.08 -3.42
CA PRO A 278 -28.06 34.13 -1.97
C PRO A 278 -27.69 32.76 -1.40
N GLY A 279 -26.68 32.72 -0.55
CA GLY A 279 -26.18 31.47 0.02
C GLY A 279 -25.24 30.67 -0.88
N THR A 280 -24.70 31.25 -1.95
CA THR A 280 -23.73 30.59 -2.84
C THR A 280 -22.45 31.41 -3.02
N ALA A 281 -21.31 30.75 -3.19
CA ALA A 281 -20.04 31.40 -3.49
C ALA A 281 -19.06 30.51 -4.27
N PHE A 282 -17.96 31.12 -4.71
CA PHE A 282 -16.84 30.44 -5.38
C PHE A 282 -15.55 30.59 -4.60
N PHE A 283 -14.67 29.60 -4.75
CA PHE A 283 -13.36 29.59 -4.10
C PHE A 283 -12.42 28.60 -4.76
N LYS A 284 -11.13 28.70 -4.42
CA LYS A 284 -10.10 27.75 -4.89
C LYS A 284 -9.53 26.94 -3.74
N LEU A 285 -9.32 25.64 -3.98
CA LEU A 285 -8.81 24.69 -2.97
C LEU A 285 -7.62 23.86 -3.44
N GLY A 286 -6.77 23.51 -2.48
CA GLY A 286 -5.72 22.52 -2.71
C GLY A 286 -4.58 23.03 -3.57
N LEU A 287 -3.63 22.13 -3.88
CA LEU A 287 -2.43 22.40 -4.66
C LEU A 287 -2.78 23.06 -5.99
N HIS A 288 -1.86 23.90 -6.47
CA HIS A 288 -1.99 24.58 -7.76
C HIS A 288 -3.16 25.58 -7.88
N SER A 289 -3.80 25.96 -6.76
CA SER A 289 -4.80 27.04 -6.72
C SER A 289 -4.25 28.42 -7.14
N GLY A 290 -2.93 28.57 -7.23
CA GLY A 290 -2.25 29.81 -7.62
C GLY A 290 -1.98 30.72 -6.42
N ALA A 291 -0.96 31.58 -6.56
CA ALA A 291 -0.54 32.47 -5.49
C ALA A 291 -1.60 33.56 -5.20
N TYR A 292 -2.35 34.03 -6.19
CA TYR A 292 -3.42 35.01 -5.97
C TYR A 292 -4.50 34.51 -5.00
N SER A 293 -4.76 33.20 -4.98
CA SER A 293 -5.75 32.59 -4.08
C SER A 293 -5.27 32.34 -2.66
N ARG A 294 -3.95 32.44 -2.40
CA ARG A 294 -3.33 32.04 -1.13
C ARG A 294 -2.64 33.17 -0.39
N THR A 295 -2.31 34.25 -1.10
CA THR A 295 -1.54 35.37 -0.55
C THR A 295 -2.46 36.46 -0.04
N LEU A 296 -2.04 37.12 1.04
CA LEU A 296 -2.64 38.38 1.47
C LEU A 296 -2.19 39.48 0.51
N HIS A 297 -3.14 40.14 -0.12
CA HIS A 297 -2.94 41.19 -1.12
C HIS A 297 -2.34 40.70 -2.45
N PRO A 298 -3.19 40.38 -3.44
CA PRO A 298 -2.72 39.88 -4.75
C PRO A 298 -1.92 40.91 -5.58
N ASP A 299 -1.68 42.13 -5.10
CA ASP A 299 -0.84 43.14 -5.78
C ASP A 299 0.52 43.39 -5.11
N GLN A 300 0.84 42.72 -3.99
CA GLN A 300 2.17 42.84 -3.38
C GLN A 300 3.21 42.00 -4.12
N GLU A 301 4.22 42.63 -4.72
CA GLU A 301 5.36 41.94 -5.32
C GLU A 301 5.96 40.91 -4.34
N ILE A 302 6.13 39.67 -4.79
CA ILE A 302 6.76 38.62 -3.97
C ILE A 302 8.27 38.59 -4.22
N THR A 303 9.02 38.44 -3.13
CA THR A 303 10.44 38.07 -3.22
C THR A 303 10.52 36.57 -3.44
N VAL A 304 10.85 36.15 -4.66
CA VAL A 304 11.12 34.73 -4.94
C VAL A 304 12.50 34.39 -4.37
N LYS A 305 12.55 33.46 -3.40
CA LYS A 305 13.83 32.93 -2.89
C LYS A 305 14.66 32.45 -4.09
N ASN A 306 15.87 33.00 -4.23
CA ASN A 306 16.85 32.79 -5.33
C ASN A 306 16.80 33.75 -6.53
N ARG A 307 15.97 34.81 -6.52
CA ARG A 307 16.09 35.92 -7.48
C ARG A 307 16.21 37.25 -6.74
N SER A 308 17.17 38.08 -7.17
CA SER A 308 17.40 39.43 -6.66
C SER A 308 16.33 40.44 -7.09
N ASN A 309 15.46 40.08 -8.03
CA ASN A 309 14.38 40.93 -8.52
C ASN A 309 13.03 40.51 -7.92
N ARG A 310 12.25 41.52 -7.55
CA ARG A 310 10.82 41.39 -7.26
C ARG A 310 10.08 41.03 -8.54
N GLU A 311 9.22 40.02 -8.49
CA GLU A 311 8.41 39.57 -9.63
C GLU A 311 6.91 39.65 -9.31
N LYS A 312 6.07 39.63 -10.36
CA LYS A 312 4.61 39.48 -10.23
C LYS A 312 4.28 38.21 -9.43
N ILE A 313 3.24 38.28 -8.59
CA ILE A 313 2.86 37.22 -7.64
C ILE A 313 2.58 35.87 -8.30
N GLN A 314 1.91 35.89 -9.45
CA GLN A 314 1.58 34.69 -10.19
C GLN A 314 2.02 34.82 -11.64
N THR A 315 2.84 33.88 -12.08
CA THR A 315 3.35 33.81 -13.46
C THR A 315 2.88 32.56 -14.19
N THR A 316 2.15 31.68 -13.50
CA THR A 316 1.67 30.39 -14.00
C THR A 316 0.22 30.11 -13.61
N ILE A 317 -0.50 29.45 -14.51
CA ILE A 317 -1.78 28.79 -14.23
C ILE A 317 -1.59 27.31 -14.50
N TRP A 318 -2.03 26.48 -13.57
CA TRP A 318 -2.01 25.03 -13.70
C TRP A 318 -3.34 24.51 -14.21
N THR A 319 -3.27 23.51 -15.08
CA THR A 319 -4.41 23.02 -15.86
C THR A 319 -4.35 21.52 -16.03
N ILE A 320 -5.54 20.91 -16.08
CA ILE A 320 -5.76 19.54 -16.52
C ILE A 320 -6.89 19.60 -17.55
N ASP A 321 -6.69 19.02 -18.73
CA ASP A 321 -7.65 19.09 -19.84
C ASP A 321 -8.06 20.52 -20.23
N ASN A 322 -7.09 21.43 -20.19
CA ASN A 322 -7.32 22.87 -20.43
C ASN A 322 -8.37 23.49 -19.48
N LEU A 323 -8.63 22.87 -18.33
CA LEU A 323 -9.38 23.47 -17.24
C LEU A 323 -8.39 23.97 -16.17
N PRO A 324 -8.55 25.21 -15.67
CA PRO A 324 -7.71 25.70 -14.58
C PRO A 324 -8.01 24.89 -13.33
N MET A 325 -6.99 24.50 -12.57
CA MET A 325 -7.19 23.67 -11.38
C MET A 325 -7.85 24.44 -10.24
N ALA A 326 -8.39 23.68 -9.28
CA ALA A 326 -8.77 24.07 -7.93
C ALA A 326 -10.12 24.79 -7.73
N TRP A 327 -10.90 25.09 -8.76
CA TRP A 327 -12.13 25.87 -8.59
C TRP A 327 -13.29 25.02 -8.05
N CYS A 328 -13.96 25.56 -7.04
CA CYS A 328 -15.13 24.96 -6.39
C CYS A 328 -16.25 25.99 -6.24
N ALA A 329 -17.50 25.51 -6.28
CA ALA A 329 -18.68 26.22 -5.82
C ALA A 329 -19.06 25.74 -4.43
N ILE A 330 -19.62 26.62 -3.63
CA ILE A 330 -20.20 26.28 -2.33
C ILE A 330 -21.60 26.84 -2.23
N LYS A 331 -22.51 26.10 -1.62
CA LYS A 331 -23.85 26.56 -1.31
C LYS A 331 -24.29 26.16 0.09
N ALA A 332 -25.09 27.02 0.72
CA ALA A 332 -25.88 26.65 1.88
C ALA A 332 -26.94 25.63 1.49
N ILE A 333 -27.10 24.60 2.32
CA ILE A 333 -28.18 23.62 2.20
C ILE A 333 -28.97 23.60 3.51
N ASP A 334 -30.23 23.18 3.44
CA ASP A 334 -31.05 23.03 4.63
C ASP A 334 -30.62 21.81 5.47
N GLU A 335 -31.02 21.80 6.74
CA GLU A 335 -30.65 20.74 7.68
C GLU A 335 -31.26 19.38 7.31
N SER A 336 -32.36 19.32 6.56
CA SER A 336 -32.92 18.05 6.08
C SER A 336 -32.02 17.46 5.01
N SER A 337 -31.69 18.24 3.97
CA SER A 337 -30.77 17.82 2.91
C SER A 337 -29.41 17.39 3.46
N TYR A 338 -28.87 18.12 4.44
CA TYR A 338 -27.64 17.74 5.13
C TYR A 338 -27.76 16.36 5.80
N ARG A 339 -28.84 16.13 6.56
CA ARG A 339 -29.05 14.84 7.25
C ARG A 339 -29.19 13.69 6.28
N ASP A 340 -29.87 13.89 5.15
CA ASP A 340 -30.05 12.87 4.12
C ASP A 340 -28.70 12.47 3.50
N TYR A 341 -27.86 13.44 3.14
CA TYR A 341 -26.50 13.15 2.65
C TYR A 341 -25.61 12.48 3.71
N ARG A 342 -25.71 12.90 4.98
CA ARG A 342 -24.97 12.24 6.05
C ARG A 342 -25.40 10.79 6.24
N LYS A 343 -26.70 10.53 6.14
CA LYS A 343 -27.25 9.17 6.21
C LYS A 343 -26.75 8.30 5.05
N GLU A 344 -26.71 8.85 3.84
CA GLU A 344 -26.14 8.17 2.67
C GLU A 344 -24.67 7.77 2.91
N VAL A 345 -23.84 8.71 3.38
CA VAL A 345 -22.43 8.44 3.72
C VAL A 345 -22.32 7.35 4.79
N SER A 346 -23.14 7.41 5.84
CA SER A 346 -23.15 6.42 6.92
C SER A 346 -23.51 5.01 6.41
N ILE A 347 -24.58 4.87 5.64
CA ILE A 347 -25.00 3.57 5.07
C ILE A 347 -23.90 2.99 4.18
N ARG A 348 -23.26 3.84 3.36
CA ARG A 348 -22.17 3.41 2.47
C ARG A 348 -20.97 2.87 3.26
N ARG A 349 -20.63 3.50 4.38
CA ARG A 349 -19.54 3.09 5.28
C ARG A 349 -19.86 1.81 6.05
N GLU A 350 -21.09 1.66 6.52
CA GLU A 350 -21.58 0.42 7.17
C GLU A 350 -21.48 -0.77 6.20
N ASN A 351 -21.95 -0.61 4.96
CA ASN A 351 -21.81 -1.64 3.92
C ASN A 351 -20.34 -2.01 3.64
N TYR A 352 -19.42 -1.03 3.66
CA TYR A 352 -18.00 -1.27 3.47
C TYR A 352 -17.38 -2.01 4.67
N GLU A 353 -17.78 -1.68 5.89
CA GLU A 353 -17.34 -2.35 7.12
C GLU A 353 -17.76 -3.83 7.12
N ASP A 354 -19.00 -4.12 6.73
CA ASP A 354 -19.50 -5.49 6.60
C ASP A 354 -18.67 -6.29 5.56
N GLN A 355 -18.42 -5.70 4.39
CA GLN A 355 -17.58 -6.32 3.36
C GLN A 355 -16.15 -6.57 3.83
N LEU A 356 -15.58 -5.63 4.59
CA LEU A 356 -14.23 -5.75 5.14
C LEU A 356 -14.17 -6.83 6.23
N HIS A 357 -15.19 -6.91 7.08
CA HIS A 357 -15.31 -7.94 8.11
C HIS A 357 -15.37 -9.34 7.48
N ASP A 358 -16.21 -9.52 6.46
CA ASP A 358 -16.30 -10.78 5.73
C ASP A 358 -14.99 -11.14 5.02
N SER A 359 -14.35 -10.15 4.38
CA SER A 359 -13.04 -10.33 3.73
C SER A 359 -11.95 -10.75 4.72
N ARG A 360 -11.91 -10.13 5.92
CA ARG A 360 -10.96 -10.48 6.99
C ARG A 360 -11.22 -11.89 7.52
N ARG A 361 -12.49 -12.27 7.69
CA ARG A 361 -12.86 -13.63 8.11
C ARG A 361 -12.44 -14.69 7.08
N LEU A 362 -12.58 -14.41 5.79
CA LEU A 362 -12.11 -15.30 4.74
C LEU A 362 -10.58 -15.37 4.70
N ALA A 363 -9.89 -14.24 4.85
CA ALA A 363 -8.43 -14.18 4.89
C ALA A 363 -7.86 -14.94 6.09
N SER A 364 -8.46 -14.83 7.28
CA SER A 364 -8.02 -15.56 8.48
C SER A 364 -8.16 -17.08 8.29
N LEU A 365 -9.28 -17.54 7.74
CA LEU A 365 -9.49 -18.96 7.42
C LEU A 365 -8.48 -19.47 6.39
N SER A 366 -8.13 -18.65 5.38
CA SER A 366 -7.10 -19.00 4.40
C SER A 366 -5.71 -19.09 5.03
N MET A 367 -5.35 -18.12 5.87
CA MET A 367 -4.07 -18.11 6.58
C MET A 367 -3.92 -19.31 7.52
N GLU A 368 -4.99 -19.70 8.21
CA GLU A 368 -5.01 -20.88 9.06
C GLU A 368 -4.75 -22.17 8.25
N LYS A 369 -5.37 -22.30 7.07
CA LYS A 369 -5.10 -23.42 6.14
C LYS A 369 -3.66 -23.45 5.62
N VAL A 370 -3.07 -22.28 5.31
CA VAL A 370 -1.67 -22.19 4.88
C VAL A 370 -0.74 -22.59 6.03
N ARG A 371 -1.01 -22.08 7.25
CA ARG A 371 -0.24 -22.43 8.44
C ARG A 371 -0.31 -23.92 8.76
N ALA A 372 -1.50 -24.52 8.71
CA ALA A 372 -1.68 -25.95 8.93
C ALA A 372 -0.87 -26.79 7.92
N ARG A 373 -0.88 -26.42 6.63
CA ARG A 373 -0.07 -27.09 5.59
C ARG A 373 1.42 -26.97 5.86
N HIS A 374 1.89 -25.78 6.28
CA HIS A 374 3.31 -25.58 6.60
C HIS A 374 3.72 -26.36 7.85
N GLU A 375 2.88 -26.42 8.88
CA GLU A 375 3.14 -27.21 10.08
C GLU A 375 3.16 -28.72 9.77
N GLU A 376 2.28 -29.21 8.90
CA GLU A 376 2.27 -30.60 8.45
C GLU A 376 3.52 -30.94 7.64
N GLU A 377 3.93 -30.11 6.69
CA GLU A 377 5.14 -30.35 5.91
C GLU A 377 6.40 -30.29 6.79
N GLN A 378 6.45 -29.36 7.75
CA GLN A 378 7.54 -29.30 8.71
C GLN A 378 7.62 -30.57 9.56
N ARG A 379 6.46 -31.11 10.01
CA ARG A 379 6.42 -32.41 10.71
C ARG A 379 6.94 -33.53 9.84
N ARG A 380 6.56 -33.60 8.56
CA ARG A 380 7.07 -34.62 7.62
C ARG A 380 8.58 -34.54 7.43
N VAL A 381 9.12 -33.33 7.31
CA VAL A 381 10.58 -33.11 7.21
C VAL A 381 11.30 -33.53 8.49
N ASP A 382 10.76 -33.19 9.65
CA ASP A 382 11.38 -33.52 10.95
C ASP A 382 11.27 -35.02 11.28
N GLU A 383 10.16 -35.67 10.92
CA GLU A 383 10.01 -37.13 10.98
C GLU A 383 11.00 -37.84 10.04
N GLY A 384 11.18 -37.33 8.81
CA GLY A 384 12.19 -37.83 7.88
C GLY A 384 13.60 -37.75 8.46
N LYS A 385 13.97 -36.59 9.02
CA LYS A 385 15.28 -36.41 9.69
C LYS A 385 15.47 -37.33 10.89
N LYS A 386 14.43 -37.54 11.70
CA LYS A 386 14.48 -38.49 12.84
C LYS A 386 14.70 -39.92 12.37
N LEU A 387 14.00 -40.34 11.31
CA LEU A 387 14.15 -41.67 10.74
C LEU A 387 15.56 -41.88 10.18
N ASP A 388 16.11 -40.88 9.49
CA ASP A 388 17.48 -40.93 8.98
C ASP A 388 18.52 -40.98 10.11
N LEU A 389 18.29 -40.26 11.21
CA LEU A 389 19.16 -40.32 12.39
C LEU A 389 19.11 -41.70 13.06
N LEU A 390 17.92 -42.30 13.18
CA LEU A 390 17.76 -43.65 13.72
C LEU A 390 18.51 -44.68 12.86
N LYS A 391 18.35 -44.63 11.53
CA LYS A 391 19.09 -45.51 10.62
C LYS A 391 20.61 -45.36 10.75
N LYS A 392 21.10 -44.13 10.94
CA LYS A 392 22.53 -43.89 11.18
C LYS A 392 23.00 -44.48 12.51
N GLN A 393 22.22 -44.34 13.58
CA GLN A 393 22.54 -44.93 14.88
C GLN A 393 22.53 -46.45 14.84
N GLU A 394 21.56 -47.06 14.16
CA GLU A 394 21.50 -48.51 13.94
C GLU A 394 22.73 -49.00 13.17
N ALA A 395 23.10 -48.32 12.08
CA ALA A 395 24.29 -48.66 11.29
C ALA A 395 25.59 -48.48 12.09
N GLU A 396 25.71 -47.45 12.93
CA GLU A 396 26.86 -47.26 13.81
C GLU A 396 26.94 -48.34 14.90
N LEU A 397 25.80 -48.75 15.46
CA LEU A 397 25.73 -49.80 16.47
C LEU A 397 26.03 -51.17 15.87
N GLU A 398 25.56 -51.44 14.66
CA GLU A 398 25.92 -52.64 13.90
C GLU A 398 27.42 -52.64 13.55
N LYS A 399 27.97 -51.49 13.14
CA LYS A 399 29.40 -51.35 12.91
C LYS A 399 30.22 -51.58 14.17
N LYS A 400 29.81 -51.05 15.33
CA LYS A 400 30.48 -51.32 16.61
C LYS A 400 30.40 -52.80 17.00
N LYS A 401 29.24 -53.43 16.82
CA LYS A 401 29.10 -54.89 17.03
C LYS A 401 30.08 -55.67 16.15
N LEU A 402 30.22 -55.29 14.88
CA LEU A 402 31.19 -55.88 13.97
C LEU A 402 32.63 -55.58 14.41
N ASP A 403 32.93 -54.37 14.88
CA ASP A 403 34.26 -53.98 15.32
C ASP A 403 34.70 -54.71 16.61
N ASP A 404 33.76 -55.01 17.51
CA ASP A 404 34.00 -55.76 18.75
C ASP A 404 34.04 -57.29 18.54
N MET A 405 33.58 -57.79 17.38
CA MET A 405 33.68 -59.20 17.04
C MET A 405 35.12 -59.58 16.69
N SER A 406 35.55 -60.76 17.16
CA SER A 406 36.81 -61.37 16.71
C SER A 406 36.78 -61.61 15.21
N ASP A 407 37.94 -61.67 14.55
CA ASP A 407 38.02 -61.93 13.10
C ASP A 407 37.27 -63.20 12.69
N PHE A 408 37.23 -64.20 13.58
CA PHE A 408 36.48 -65.43 13.37
C PHE A 408 34.97 -65.24 13.52
N ASP A 409 34.51 -64.49 14.52
CA ASP A 409 33.07 -64.21 14.70
C ASP A 409 32.52 -63.31 13.59
N ARG A 410 33.33 -62.37 13.10
CA ARG A 410 33.00 -61.56 11.90
C ARG A 410 32.83 -62.44 10.68
N LEU A 411 33.68 -63.46 10.49
CA LEU A 411 33.57 -64.39 9.38
C LEU A 411 32.26 -65.19 9.46
N ILE A 412 31.90 -65.68 10.65
CA ILE A 412 30.62 -66.39 10.88
C ILE A 412 29.42 -65.47 10.59
N TYR A 413 29.47 -64.22 11.06
CA TYR A 413 28.42 -63.22 10.82
C TYR A 413 28.28 -62.87 9.33
N GLN A 414 29.39 -62.75 8.60
CA GLN A 414 29.37 -62.51 7.16
C GLN A 414 28.72 -63.68 6.42
N ILE A 415 29.10 -64.92 6.75
CA ILE A 415 28.52 -66.12 6.12
C ILE A 415 27.01 -66.21 6.36
N SER A 416 26.52 -65.81 7.54
CA SER A 416 25.07 -65.83 7.83
C SER A 416 24.26 -64.75 7.13
N HIS A 417 24.90 -63.69 6.62
CA HIS A 417 24.25 -62.59 5.88
C HIS A 417 24.52 -62.62 4.37
N PHE A 418 25.24 -63.63 3.89
CA PHE A 418 25.47 -63.79 2.46
C PHE A 418 24.18 -64.14 1.72
N ASP A 419 24.04 -63.57 0.53
CA ASP A 419 23.01 -63.94 -0.45
C ASP A 419 23.48 -65.09 -1.36
N SER A 420 22.66 -65.45 -2.35
CA SER A 420 22.96 -66.48 -3.33
C SER A 420 23.89 -66.03 -4.47
N SER A 421 24.61 -64.91 -4.33
CA SER A 421 25.52 -64.42 -5.37
C SER A 421 26.75 -65.32 -5.54
N GLU A 422 27.29 -65.37 -6.76
CA GLU A 422 28.43 -66.24 -7.11
C GLU A 422 29.70 -65.90 -6.32
N THR A 423 29.91 -64.61 -6.01
CA THR A 423 31.01 -64.13 -5.18
C THR A 423 30.96 -64.70 -3.77
N ASN A 424 29.79 -64.68 -3.12
CA ASN A 424 29.61 -65.19 -1.77
C ASN A 424 29.77 -66.72 -1.71
N ILE A 425 29.28 -67.42 -2.74
CA ILE A 425 29.49 -68.86 -2.88
C ILE A 425 31.00 -69.18 -2.91
N ASN A 426 31.79 -68.41 -3.65
CA ASN A 426 33.24 -68.62 -3.74
C ASN A 426 33.95 -68.37 -2.40
N ILE A 427 33.54 -67.34 -1.65
CA ILE A 427 34.09 -67.05 -0.32
C ILE A 427 33.79 -68.19 0.65
N VAL A 428 32.53 -68.63 0.73
CA VAL A 428 32.13 -69.78 1.57
C VAL A 428 32.90 -71.04 1.20
N MET A 429 33.12 -71.29 -0.09
CA MET A 429 33.90 -72.44 -0.55
C MET A 429 35.38 -72.35 -0.20
N ASN A 430 35.97 -71.15 -0.21
CA ASN A 430 37.36 -70.95 0.20
C ASN A 430 37.54 -71.23 1.70
N GLU A 431 36.62 -70.75 2.52
CA GLU A 431 36.66 -70.96 3.97
C GLU A 431 36.33 -72.41 4.35
N PHE A 432 35.42 -73.06 3.61
CA PHE A 432 35.22 -74.51 3.71
C PHE A 432 36.50 -75.31 3.44
N ASN A 433 37.31 -74.92 2.45
CA ASN A 433 38.56 -75.63 2.16
C ASN A 433 39.58 -75.49 3.30
N LYS A 434 39.53 -74.38 4.05
CA LYS A 434 40.38 -74.11 5.21
C LYS A 434 39.81 -74.66 6.52
N ILE A 435 38.62 -75.27 6.51
CA ILE A 435 37.88 -75.64 7.73
C ILE A 435 38.68 -76.49 8.73
N ASP A 436 39.57 -77.36 8.25
CA ASP A 436 40.41 -78.22 9.10
C ASP A 436 41.59 -77.48 9.77
N ALA A 437 41.92 -76.27 9.31
CA ALA A 437 42.97 -75.44 9.89
C ALA A 437 42.49 -74.66 11.13
N TYR A 438 41.19 -74.67 11.42
CA TYR A 438 40.61 -74.00 12.58
C TYR A 438 40.61 -74.91 13.82
N LYS A 439 40.72 -74.30 15.01
CA LYS A 439 40.57 -75.00 16.30
C LYS A 439 39.19 -75.64 16.42
N GLU A 440 39.07 -76.75 17.16
CA GLU A 440 37.85 -77.57 17.24
C GLU A 440 36.55 -76.80 17.50
N ASN A 441 36.58 -75.82 18.41
CA ASN A 441 35.40 -74.99 18.72
C ASN A 441 35.00 -74.08 17.54
N ASN A 442 35.99 -73.50 16.86
CA ASN A 442 35.79 -72.66 15.67
C ASN A 442 35.38 -73.51 14.47
N LYS A 443 35.96 -74.70 14.32
CA LYS A 443 35.62 -75.67 13.28
C LYS A 443 34.14 -76.04 13.30
N THR A 444 33.60 -76.29 14.49
CA THR A 444 32.18 -76.61 14.70
C THR A 444 31.28 -75.41 14.36
N ASN A 445 31.64 -74.20 14.80
CA ASN A 445 30.87 -72.98 14.52
C ASN A 445 30.87 -72.63 13.01
N LEU A 446 32.01 -72.76 12.34
CA LEU A 446 32.14 -72.54 10.90
C LEU A 446 31.36 -73.60 10.10
N ALA A 447 31.43 -74.87 10.50
CA ALA A 447 30.65 -75.94 9.90
C ALA A 447 29.14 -75.67 9.99
N LYS A 448 28.66 -75.16 11.13
CA LYS A 448 27.26 -74.77 11.33
C LYS A 448 26.84 -73.61 10.42
N ALA A 449 27.64 -72.55 10.36
CA ALA A 449 27.35 -71.40 9.49
C ALA A 449 27.32 -71.78 8.00
N ILE A 450 28.26 -72.62 7.55
CA ILE A 450 28.30 -73.11 6.17
C ILE A 450 27.12 -74.03 5.87
N LYS A 451 26.71 -74.87 6.83
CA LYS A 451 25.49 -75.69 6.72
C LYS A 451 24.27 -74.80 6.50
N ASP A 452 24.07 -73.79 7.34
CA ASP A 452 22.91 -72.89 7.25
C ASP A 452 22.89 -72.15 5.90
N TYR A 453 24.05 -71.68 5.43
CA TYR A 453 24.18 -71.10 4.10
C TYR A 453 23.86 -72.10 2.98
N PHE A 454 24.37 -73.33 3.04
CA PHE A 454 24.07 -74.39 2.06
C PHE A 454 22.60 -74.79 2.06
N CYS A 455 21.91 -74.75 3.20
CA CYS A 455 20.47 -74.93 3.27
C CYS A 455 19.76 -73.79 2.51
N MET A 456 20.13 -72.54 2.78
CA MET A 456 19.55 -71.37 2.15
C MET A 456 19.70 -71.38 0.62
N VAL A 457 20.86 -71.75 0.09
CA VAL A 457 21.10 -71.80 -1.37
C VAL A 457 20.70 -73.14 -2.02
N GLY A 458 20.05 -74.05 -1.28
CA GLY A 458 19.58 -75.34 -1.81
C GLY A 458 20.69 -76.36 -2.14
N LYS A 459 21.87 -76.23 -1.54
CA LYS A 459 23.06 -77.10 -1.76
C LYS A 459 23.33 -78.07 -0.60
N TRP A 460 22.38 -78.25 0.31
CA TRP A 460 22.48 -79.15 1.47
C TRP A 460 21.76 -80.50 1.28
N ALA A 461 20.66 -80.53 0.52
CA ALA A 461 19.83 -81.73 0.32
C ALA A 461 19.35 -81.85 -1.15
N GLY A 462 18.98 -83.05 -1.59
CA GLY A 462 18.51 -83.33 -2.96
C GLY A 462 19.53 -84.07 -3.84
N LYS A 463 19.37 -84.02 -5.17
CA LYS A 463 20.36 -84.57 -6.12
C LYS A 463 21.60 -83.66 -6.15
N LEU A 464 22.53 -83.92 -5.24
CA LEU A 464 23.82 -83.24 -5.18
C LEU A 464 24.83 -83.92 -6.11
N SER A 465 25.78 -83.17 -6.65
CA SER A 465 26.91 -83.76 -7.37
C SER A 465 27.84 -84.48 -6.39
N ASP A 466 28.56 -85.51 -6.84
CA ASP A 466 29.50 -86.26 -6.01
C ASP A 466 30.50 -85.37 -5.25
N LYS A 467 30.88 -84.24 -5.86
CA LYS A 467 31.76 -83.24 -5.25
C LYS A 467 31.07 -82.45 -4.14
N GLN A 468 29.80 -82.09 -4.28
CA GLN A 468 29.04 -81.37 -3.25
C GLN A 468 28.60 -82.31 -2.12
N GLN A 469 28.26 -83.56 -2.43
CA GLN A 469 27.91 -84.59 -1.44
C GLN A 469 29.07 -84.81 -0.45
N LYS A 470 30.31 -84.96 -0.96
CA LYS A 470 31.51 -85.05 -0.12
C LYS A 470 31.71 -83.85 0.81
N LYS A 471 31.29 -82.65 0.41
CA LYS A 471 31.38 -81.44 1.25
C LYS A 471 30.33 -81.47 2.36
N VAL A 472 29.09 -81.83 2.03
CA VAL A 472 28.00 -82.00 3.01
C VAL A 472 28.35 -83.08 4.03
N ASP A 473 28.85 -84.24 3.59
CA ASP A 473 29.25 -85.35 4.47
C ASP A 473 30.39 -84.93 5.41
N LYS A 474 31.35 -84.14 4.91
CA LYS A 474 32.42 -83.58 5.74
C LYS A 474 31.90 -82.61 6.80
N ILE A 475 30.95 -81.74 6.46
CA ILE A 475 30.32 -80.83 7.44
C ILE A 475 29.52 -81.62 8.49
N LYS A 476 28.76 -82.64 8.05
CA LYS A 476 28.01 -83.54 8.96
C LYS A 476 28.94 -84.28 9.92
N SER A 477 30.06 -84.81 9.43
CA SER A 477 31.06 -85.45 10.28
C SER A 477 31.66 -84.50 11.33
N ILE A 478 31.81 -83.22 11.02
CA ILE A 478 32.30 -82.20 11.97
C ILE A 478 31.21 -81.85 13.00
N LEU A 479 29.94 -81.78 12.57
CA LEU A 479 28.79 -81.51 13.45
C LEU A 479 28.29 -82.75 14.21
N GLN A 480 28.85 -83.94 13.93
CA GLN A 480 28.43 -85.23 14.46
C GLN A 480 26.97 -85.59 14.11
N GLU A 481 26.54 -85.21 12.90
CA GLU A 481 25.19 -85.45 12.32
C GLU A 481 25.14 -86.57 11.28
#